data_AF-A0A699ZN07-F1
#
_entry.id   AF-A0A699ZN07-F1
#
_cell.length_a   1.000
_cell.length_b   1.000
_cell.length_c   1.000
_cell.angle_alpha   90.00
_cell.angle_beta   90.00
_cell.angle_gamma   90.00
#
_symmetry.space_group_name_H-M   'P 1'
#
loop_
_entity.id
_entity.type
_entity.pdbx_description
1 polymer ?
#
loop_
_entity_poly.entity_id
_entity_poly.type
_entity_poly.pdbx_seq_one_letter_code
_entity_poly.pdbx_strand_id
1 'polypeptide(L)'
;MAPASGTSVSFDDALCKYVGEFGLQQKKIMVSVSVIWIPNALCILLMVFANKDPIKARWWRCMNEDAECLRVHGSEDPAAAGFCSLSEDSWAWTASNKSIISQFNLICSNAWLAQLVNSIFFLGYLIGS
;
A
#
# COMPACT_ATOMS: atom_id res chain seq x y z
N MET A 1 -22.46 24.07 -56.97
CA MET A 1 -21.39 23.88 -55.96
C MET A 1 -21.72 24.80 -54.79
N ALA A 2 -22.43 24.28 -53.79
CA ALA A 2 -22.71 25.00 -52.55
C ALA A 2 -21.94 24.29 -51.43
N PRO A 3 -21.23 25.02 -50.55
CA PRO A 3 -20.38 24.39 -49.56
C PRO A 3 -21.26 23.77 -48.47
N ALA A 4 -21.03 22.49 -48.18
CA ALA A 4 -21.55 21.86 -46.98
C ALA A 4 -20.87 22.52 -45.78
N SER A 5 -21.54 23.49 -45.16
CA SER A 5 -21.10 24.10 -43.91
C SER A 5 -21.31 23.10 -42.77
N GLY A 6 -20.33 22.22 -42.58
CA GLY A 6 -20.22 21.39 -41.39
C GLY A 6 -20.00 22.29 -40.19
N THR A 7 -21.07 22.58 -39.45
CA THR A 7 -21.01 23.27 -38.16
C THR A 7 -20.02 22.52 -37.26
N SER A 8 -18.91 23.15 -36.90
CA SER A 8 -18.02 22.67 -35.84
C SER A 8 -18.76 22.83 -34.52
N VAL A 9 -19.57 21.84 -34.17
CA VAL A 9 -20.29 21.81 -32.90
C VAL A 9 -19.28 21.47 -31.80
N SER A 10 -19.22 22.30 -30.74
CA SER A 10 -18.40 22.00 -29.57
C SER A 10 -18.86 20.68 -28.94
N PHE A 11 -17.93 19.91 -28.37
CA PHE A 11 -18.25 18.61 -27.77
C PHE A 11 -19.36 18.73 -26.72
N ASP A 12 -19.37 19.82 -25.94
CA ASP A 12 -20.40 20.10 -24.94
C ASP A 12 -21.77 20.41 -25.55
N ASP A 13 -21.82 21.09 -26.70
CA ASP A 13 -23.08 21.39 -27.42
C ASP A 13 -23.70 20.13 -28.02
N ALA A 14 -22.87 19.23 -28.57
CA ALA A 14 -23.32 17.94 -29.07
C ALA A 14 -23.86 17.06 -27.93
N LEU A 15 -23.18 17.05 -26.77
CA LEU A 15 -23.64 16.34 -25.58
C LEU A 15 -24.97 16.91 -25.05
N CYS A 16 -25.11 18.23 -24.93
CA CYS A 16 -26.36 18.85 -24.47
C CYS A 16 -27.52 18.54 -25.41
N LYS A 17 -27.27 18.53 -26.73
CA LYS A 17 -28.32 18.30 -27.75
C LYS A 17 -28.79 16.85 -27.84
N TYR A 18 -27.89 15.88 -27.69
CA TYR A 18 -28.22 14.45 -27.89
C TYR A 18 -28.33 13.63 -26.59
N VAL A 19 -27.63 14.02 -25.52
CA VAL A 19 -27.57 13.29 -24.23
C VAL A 19 -28.34 14.02 -23.13
N GLY A 20 -28.45 15.35 -23.22
CA GLY A 20 -29.09 16.20 -22.20
C GLY A 20 -28.12 16.63 -21.09
N GLU A 21 -28.49 17.66 -20.32
CA GLU A 21 -27.65 18.18 -19.25
C GLU A 21 -27.54 17.21 -18.06
N PHE A 22 -26.38 17.21 -17.40
CA PHE A 22 -26.15 16.41 -16.21
C PHE A 22 -27.07 16.87 -15.06
N GLY A 23 -28.09 16.07 -14.76
CA GLY A 23 -29.09 16.40 -13.74
C GLY A 23 -28.50 16.41 -12.31
N LEU A 24 -29.14 17.13 -11.39
CA LEU A 24 -28.72 17.16 -9.98
C LEU A 24 -28.65 15.76 -9.36
N GLN A 25 -29.55 14.86 -9.74
CA GLN A 25 -29.56 13.48 -9.27
C GLN A 25 -28.37 12.68 -9.82
N GLN A 26 -27.99 12.88 -11.08
CA GLN A 26 -26.80 12.25 -11.66
C GLN A 26 -25.52 12.76 -10.99
N LYS A 27 -25.44 14.07 -10.69
CA LYS A 27 -24.32 14.65 -9.92
C LYS A 27 -24.22 14.02 -8.52
N LYS A 28 -25.36 13.84 -7.83
CA LYS A 28 -25.39 13.16 -6.53
C LYS A 28 -24.91 11.71 -6.62
N ILE A 29 -25.37 10.95 -7.60
CA ILE A 29 -24.92 9.56 -7.81
C ILE A 29 -23.42 9.53 -8.11
N MET A 30 -22.92 10.40 -8.98
CA MET A 30 -21.50 10.49 -9.31
C MET A 30 -20.64 10.77 -8.08
N VAL A 31 -21.06 11.72 -7.23
CA VAL A 31 -20.36 12.02 -5.96
C VAL A 31 -20.42 10.82 -5.02
N SER A 32 -21.59 10.21 -4.81
CA SER A 32 -21.73 9.05 -3.92
C SER A 32 -20.88 7.86 -4.38
N VAL A 33 -20.87 7.57 -5.69
CA VAL A 33 -20.02 6.53 -6.27
C VAL A 33 -18.55 6.90 -6.12
N SER A 34 -18.16 8.17 -6.28
CA SER A 34 -16.77 8.57 -6.06
C SER A 34 -16.34 8.40 -4.60
N VAL A 35 -17.22 8.71 -3.64
CA VAL A 35 -16.94 8.56 -2.20
C VAL A 35 -16.77 7.09 -1.79
N ILE A 36 -17.45 6.15 -2.46
CA ILE A 36 -17.32 4.71 -2.13
C ILE A 36 -15.90 4.17 -2.37
N TRP A 37 -15.11 4.84 -3.22
CA TRP A 37 -13.71 4.47 -3.47
C TRP A 37 -12.76 4.92 -2.36
N ILE A 38 -13.17 5.87 -1.50
CA ILE A 38 -12.31 6.39 -0.43
C ILE A 38 -11.96 5.30 0.60
N PRO A 39 -12.92 4.53 1.17
CA PRO A 39 -12.59 3.45 2.10
C PRO A 39 -11.66 2.41 1.48
N ASN A 40 -11.88 2.08 0.20
CA ASN A 40 -11.03 1.15 -0.52
C ASN A 40 -9.57 1.64 -0.61
N ALA A 41 -9.36 2.91 -1.00
CA ALA A 41 -8.03 3.51 -1.01
C ALA A 41 -7.38 3.51 0.39
N LEU A 42 -8.15 3.77 1.45
CA LEU A 42 -7.65 3.71 2.83
C LEU A 42 -7.21 2.30 3.23
N CYS A 43 -7.94 1.25 2.86
CA CYS A 43 -7.54 -0.14 3.13
C CYS A 43 -6.20 -0.49 2.45
N ILE A 44 -6.00 -0.05 1.20
CA ILE A 44 -4.72 -0.26 0.49
C ILE A 44 -3.58 0.47 1.21
N LEU A 45 -3.78 1.73 1.59
CA LEU A 45 -2.78 2.51 2.33
C LEU A 45 -2.43 1.85 3.66
N LEU A 46 -3.42 1.37 4.41
CA LEU A 46 -3.21 0.66 5.66
C LEU A 46 -2.32 -0.58 5.47
N MET A 47 -2.58 -1.39 4.44
CA MET A 47 -1.76 -2.57 4.14
C MET A 47 -0.29 -2.21 3.85
N VAL A 48 -0.04 -1.10 3.15
CA VAL A 48 1.32 -0.63 2.86
C VAL A 48 2.04 -0.16 4.12
N PHE A 49 1.40 0.69 4.92
CA PHE A 49 2.04 1.27 6.11
C PHE A 49 2.20 0.24 7.25
N ALA A 50 1.26 -0.69 7.38
CA ALA A 50 1.32 -1.74 8.40
C ALA A 50 2.45 -2.74 8.14
N ASN A 51 2.79 -2.98 6.87
CA ASN A 51 3.86 -3.89 6.44
C ASN A 51 5.23 -3.22 6.25
N LYS A 52 5.46 -2.05 6.89
CA LYS A 52 6.76 -1.39 6.82
C LYS A 52 7.86 -2.28 7.42
N ASP A 53 8.91 -2.51 6.64
CA ASP A 53 10.05 -3.35 7.04
C ASP A 53 10.77 -2.76 8.28
N PRO A 54 10.71 -3.44 9.45
CA PRO A 54 11.29 -2.93 10.69
C PRO A 54 12.82 -3.07 10.73
N ILE A 55 13.41 -3.94 9.90
CA ILE A 55 14.86 -4.14 9.81
C ILE A 55 15.49 -2.94 9.10
N LYS A 56 14.93 -2.55 7.95
CA LYS A 56 15.36 -1.36 7.19
C LYS A 56 15.10 -0.06 7.93
N ALA A 57 14.01 0.00 8.71
CA ALA A 57 13.69 1.16 9.54
C ALA A 57 14.55 1.27 10.81
N ARG A 58 15.44 0.28 11.08
CA ARG A 58 16.26 0.17 12.30
C ARG A 58 15.44 0.27 13.59
N TRP A 59 14.30 -0.43 13.63
CA TRP A 59 13.44 -0.51 14.82
C TRP A 59 13.82 -1.68 15.73
N TRP A 60 15.11 -1.95 15.85
CA TRP A 60 15.66 -3.03 16.66
C TRP A 60 17.00 -2.60 17.26
N ARG A 61 17.43 -3.28 18.31
CA ARG A 61 18.71 -3.04 19.00
C ARG A 61 19.33 -4.36 19.42
N CYS A 62 20.65 -4.38 19.55
CA CYS A 62 21.32 -5.49 20.21
C CYS A 62 21.08 -5.42 21.73
N MET A 63 20.88 -6.57 22.35
CA MET A 63 20.68 -6.69 23.80
C MET A 63 22.00 -6.96 24.53
N ASN A 64 22.88 -7.78 23.94
CA ASN A 64 24.21 -8.08 24.48
C ASN A 64 25.31 -7.42 23.64
N GLU A 65 26.54 -7.35 24.16
CA GLU A 65 27.75 -6.93 23.43
C GLU A 65 28.20 -8.00 22.41
N ASP A 66 27.26 -8.67 21.76
CA ASP A 66 27.53 -9.68 20.75
C ASP A 66 28.14 -9.00 19.52
N ALA A 67 29.40 -9.33 19.25
CA ALA A 67 30.17 -8.74 18.14
C ALA A 67 29.47 -8.93 16.78
N GLU A 68 28.76 -10.04 16.59
CA GLU A 68 28.01 -10.32 15.37
C GLU A 68 26.79 -9.41 15.23
N CYS A 69 26.01 -9.21 16.31
CA CYS A 69 24.86 -8.32 16.30
C CYS A 69 25.28 -6.87 16.02
N LEU A 70 26.36 -6.41 16.65
CA LEU A 70 26.90 -5.07 16.43
C LEU A 70 27.39 -4.87 14.99
N ARG A 71 28.01 -5.89 14.38
CA ARG A 71 28.41 -5.87 12.97
C ARG A 71 27.22 -5.73 12.03
N VAL A 72 26.14 -6.49 12.26
CA VAL A 72 24.91 -6.42 11.46
C VAL A 72 24.20 -5.08 11.66
N HIS A 73 24.13 -4.57 12.89
CA HIS A 73 23.49 -3.29 13.20
C HIS A 73 24.20 -2.10 12.54
N GLY A 74 25.54 -2.15 12.45
CA GLY A 74 26.36 -1.13 11.79
C GLY A 74 26.34 -1.17 10.25
N SER A 75 25.79 -2.23 9.65
CA SER A 75 25.72 -2.36 8.19
C SER A 75 24.66 -1.44 7.56
N GLU A 76 24.85 -1.10 6.29
CA GLU A 76 23.90 -0.30 5.51
C GLU A 76 22.59 -1.07 5.24
N ASP A 77 22.69 -2.37 4.93
CA ASP A 77 21.56 -3.28 4.80
C ASP A 77 21.71 -4.48 5.76
N PRO A 78 21.03 -4.44 6.92
CA PRO A 78 21.10 -5.52 7.91
C PRO A 78 20.55 -6.85 7.38
N ALA A 79 19.58 -6.83 6.46
CA ALA A 79 19.01 -8.06 5.91
C ALA A 79 20.05 -8.80 5.06
N ALA A 80 20.82 -8.08 4.25
CA ALA A 80 21.94 -8.63 3.48
C ALA A 80 23.14 -8.99 4.37
N ALA A 81 23.35 -8.28 5.48
CA ALA A 81 24.48 -8.51 6.38
C ALA A 81 24.36 -9.76 7.28
N GLY A 82 23.24 -10.49 7.20
CA GLY A 82 23.00 -11.72 7.95
C GLY A 82 22.10 -11.55 9.18
N PHE A 83 21.17 -10.60 9.19
CA PHE A 83 20.23 -10.46 10.32
C PHE A 83 19.52 -11.77 10.69
N CYS A 84 19.15 -12.59 9.70
CA CYS A 84 18.47 -13.87 9.91
C CYS A 84 19.33 -14.98 10.52
N SER A 85 20.66 -14.82 10.61
CA SER A 85 21.53 -15.77 11.30
C SER A 85 21.75 -15.42 12.77
N LEU A 86 21.28 -14.26 13.22
CA LEU A 86 21.38 -13.84 14.61
C LEU A 86 20.48 -14.69 15.51
N SER A 87 20.98 -15.03 16.70
CA SER A 87 20.18 -15.65 17.75
C SER A 87 19.06 -14.71 18.21
N GLU A 88 17.88 -15.25 18.52
CA GLU A 88 16.74 -14.47 19.02
C GLU A 88 17.06 -13.72 20.34
N ASP A 89 18.00 -14.23 21.14
CA ASP A 89 18.42 -13.59 22.40
C ASP A 89 19.38 -12.40 22.19
N SER A 90 19.99 -12.28 21.01
CA SER A 90 21.03 -11.26 20.74
C SER A 90 20.46 -9.88 20.44
N TRP A 91 19.17 -9.81 20.05
CA TRP A 91 18.54 -8.57 19.61
C TRP A 91 17.09 -8.47 20.08
N ALA A 92 16.55 -7.24 20.11
CA ALA A 92 15.15 -7.01 20.43
C ALA A 92 14.57 -5.83 19.64
N TRP A 93 13.28 -5.89 19.36
CA TRP A 93 12.55 -4.78 18.73
C TRP A 93 12.48 -3.57 19.67
N THR A 94 12.87 -2.40 19.18
CA THR A 94 12.69 -1.12 19.91
C THR A 94 11.28 -0.58 19.76
N ALA A 95 10.59 -0.93 18.67
CA ALA A 95 9.25 -0.45 18.36
C ALA A 95 8.35 -1.57 17.80
N SER A 96 8.01 -2.54 18.65
CA SER A 96 7.21 -3.72 18.25
C SER A 96 5.80 -3.38 17.75
N ASN A 97 5.23 -2.25 18.17
CA ASN A 97 3.88 -1.81 17.81
C ASN A 97 3.80 -0.94 16.54
N LYS A 98 4.91 -0.73 15.83
CA LYS A 98 4.93 0.15 14.64
C LYS A 98 4.66 -0.58 13.32
N SER A 99 4.80 -1.91 13.30
CA SER A 99 4.50 -2.74 12.14
C SER A 99 3.93 -4.09 12.58
N ILE A 100 3.08 -4.66 11.74
CA ILE A 100 2.61 -6.06 11.88
C ILE A 100 3.81 -7.02 11.84
N ILE A 101 4.84 -6.71 11.05
CA ILE A 101 6.05 -7.53 10.93
C ILE A 101 6.80 -7.59 12.26
N SER A 102 6.99 -6.46 12.93
CA SER A 102 7.66 -6.41 14.24
C SER A 102 6.79 -6.96 15.38
N GLN A 103 5.46 -6.88 15.25
CA GLN A 103 4.54 -7.37 16.26
C GLN A 103 4.47 -8.91 16.29
N PHE A 104 4.45 -9.54 15.12
CA PHE A 104 4.33 -11.01 14.97
C PHE A 104 5.64 -11.70 14.57
N ASN A 105 6.74 -10.95 14.53
CA ASN A 105 8.07 -11.43 14.12
C ASN A 105 8.06 -12.15 12.75
N LEU A 106 7.41 -11.52 11.75
CA LEU A 106 7.24 -12.06 10.38
C LEU A 106 8.47 -11.78 9.51
N ILE A 107 9.63 -12.20 9.96
CA ILE A 107 10.92 -12.02 9.30
C ILE A 107 11.49 -13.36 8.84
N CYS A 108 12.52 -13.34 7.99
CA CYS A 108 13.31 -14.52 7.64
C CYS A 108 12.45 -15.68 7.12
N SER A 109 12.41 -16.83 7.82
CA SER A 109 11.60 -17.99 7.46
C SER A 109 10.09 -17.69 7.42
N ASN A 110 9.63 -16.68 8.16
CA ASN A 110 8.23 -16.28 8.25
C ASN A 110 7.90 -15.05 7.39
N ALA A 111 8.87 -14.49 6.67
CA ALA A 111 8.66 -13.31 5.83
C ALA A 111 7.50 -13.53 4.83
N TRP A 112 7.44 -14.73 4.23
CA TRP A 112 6.44 -15.11 3.22
C TRP A 112 4.99 -14.96 3.70
N LEU A 113 4.71 -15.06 5.01
CA LEU A 113 3.36 -14.87 5.55
C LEU A 113 2.87 -13.44 5.32
N ALA A 114 3.75 -12.44 5.45
CA ALA A 114 3.39 -11.05 5.17
C ALA A 114 3.04 -10.85 3.69
N GLN A 115 3.77 -11.49 2.77
CA GLN A 115 3.43 -11.44 1.33
C GLN A 115 2.17 -12.25 0.99
N LEU A 116 1.91 -13.35 1.70
CA LEU A 116 0.68 -14.12 1.55
C LEU A 116 -0.54 -13.27 1.90
N VAL A 117 -0.53 -12.60 3.05
CA VAL A 117 -1.64 -11.74 3.50
C VAL A 117 -1.89 -10.60 2.50
N ASN A 118 -0.82 -9.99 1.96
CA ASN A 118 -0.96 -9.00 0.89
C ASN A 118 -1.60 -9.58 -0.37
N SER A 119 -1.19 -10.78 -0.79
CA SER A 119 -1.77 -11.46 -1.96
C SER A 119 -3.26 -11.77 -1.76
N ILE A 120 -3.65 -12.27 -0.58
CA ILE A 120 -5.05 -12.55 -0.24
C ILE A 120 -5.87 -11.26 -0.22
N PHE A 121 -5.32 -10.16 0.31
CA PHE A 121 -5.98 -8.86 0.29
C PHE A 121 -6.27 -8.38 -1.14
N PHE A 122 -5.28 -8.42 -2.04
CA PHE A 122 -5.49 -8.01 -3.44
C PHE A 122 -6.37 -8.98 -4.22
N LEU A 123 -6.36 -10.27 -3.90
CA LEU A 123 -7.31 -11.23 -4.47
C LEU A 123 -8.75 -10.91 -4.05
N GLY A 124 -8.97 -10.63 -2.76
CA GLY A 124 -10.27 -10.19 -2.25
C GLY A 124 -10.70 -8.87 -2.90
N TYR A 125 -9.77 -7.96 -3.13
CA TYR A 125 -10.01 -6.73 -3.87
C TYR A 125 -10.49 -7.01 -5.30
N LEU A 126 -9.80 -7.85 -6.07
CA LEU A 126 -10.18 -8.22 -7.45
C LEU A 126 -11.53 -8.91 -7.55
N ILE A 127 -11.91 -9.71 -6.56
CA ILE A 127 -13.21 -10.41 -6.54
C ILE A 127 -14.34 -9.46 -6.13
N GLY A 128 -14.06 -8.49 -5.25
CA GLY A 128 -15.06 -7.60 -4.65
C GLY A 128 -15.25 -6.25 -5.34
N SER A 129 -14.27 -5.78 -6.12
CA SER A 129 -14.33 -4.53 -6.91
C SER A 129 -14.94 -4.75 -8.28
#